data_AF-A0A7V2XXR3-F1
#
_entry.id   AF-A0A7V2XXR3-F1
#
_cell.length_a   1.000
_cell.length_b   1.000
_cell.length_c   1.000
_cell.angle_alpha   90.00
_cell.angle_beta   90.00
_cell.angle_gamma   90.00
#
_symmetry.space_group_name_H-M   'P 1'
#
loop_
_entity.id
_entity.type
_entity.pdbx_description
1 polymer ?
#
loop_
_entity_poly.entity_id
_entity_poly.type
_entity_poly.pdbx_seq_one_letter_code
_entity_poly.pdbx_strand_id
1 'polypeptide(L)'
;MNSIDFNKVIYCEISPMGAMGNEGGILIYLLNNENNLITYETNAKIDQKSYDTALERIDQNANLLVNYNGGFGNYVYIKKNVQLEIDEKYGCFWYHSQNTKLRINSSVQGVFLSVVTDMESETVIKNK
;
A
#
# COMPACT_ATOMS: atom_id res chain seq x y z
N MET A 1 9.65 13.07 -3.87
CA MET A 1 9.82 11.81 -3.09
C MET A 1 10.84 11.87 -1.97
N ASN A 2 11.98 12.58 -2.07
CA ASN A 2 13.08 12.49 -1.08
C ASN A 2 12.72 12.85 0.38
N SER A 3 11.56 13.49 0.61
CA SER A 3 11.05 13.88 1.92
C SER A 3 10.10 12.87 2.58
N ILE A 4 9.78 11.73 1.94
CA ILE A 4 8.89 10.72 2.51
C ILE A 4 9.59 9.98 3.66
N ASP A 5 9.11 10.15 4.88
CA ASP A 5 9.55 9.36 6.04
C ASP A 5 8.85 8.00 6.04
N PHE A 6 9.61 6.94 5.72
CA PHE A 6 9.09 5.58 5.62
C PHE A 6 8.67 4.98 6.97
N ASN A 7 9.11 5.56 8.09
CA ASN A 7 8.58 5.17 9.39
C ASN A 7 7.10 5.55 9.55
N LYS A 8 6.60 6.49 8.74
CA LYS A 8 5.21 6.96 8.76
C LYS A 8 4.34 6.32 7.68
N VAL A 9 4.94 5.62 6.73
CA VAL A 9 4.21 4.91 5.66
C VAL A 9 3.39 3.77 6.27
N ILE A 10 2.12 3.66 5.87
CA ILE A 10 1.20 2.61 6.30
C ILE A 10 0.95 1.61 5.17
N TYR A 11 0.80 2.11 3.95
CA TYR A 11 0.46 1.32 2.77
C TYR A 11 1.19 1.88 1.56
N CYS A 12 1.76 1.02 0.74
CA CYS A 12 2.23 1.33 -0.61
C CYS A 12 1.66 0.32 -1.59
N GLU A 13 1.36 0.75 -2.79
CA GLU A 13 1.04 -0.10 -3.91
C GLU A 13 1.95 0.29 -5.08
N ILE A 14 2.56 -0.72 -5.69
CA ILE A 14 3.48 -0.57 -6.80
C ILE A 14 2.96 -1.40 -7.96
N SER A 15 3.00 -0.81 -9.15
CA SER A 15 2.74 -1.55 -10.38
C SER A 15 3.73 -1.13 -11.47
N PRO A 16 4.34 -2.10 -12.18
CA PRO A 16 5.15 -1.82 -13.35
C PRO A 16 4.26 -1.43 -14.55
N MET A 17 4.90 -0.88 -15.58
CA MET A 17 4.30 -0.71 -16.89
C MET A 17 3.78 -2.05 -17.43
N GLY A 18 2.60 -2.06 -18.04
CA GLY A 18 1.92 -3.28 -18.50
C GLY A 18 1.09 -4.04 -17.45
N ALA A 19 1.08 -3.61 -16.18
CA ALA A 19 0.16 -4.15 -15.17
C ALA A 19 -1.30 -3.79 -15.50
N MET A 20 -2.25 -4.68 -15.21
CA MET A 20 -3.67 -4.48 -15.52
C MET A 20 -4.46 -3.73 -14.44
N GLY A 21 -3.86 -3.48 -13.26
CA GLY A 21 -4.45 -2.64 -12.22
C GLY A 21 -4.05 -1.18 -12.40
N ASN A 22 -3.05 -0.73 -11.64
CA ASN A 22 -2.59 0.67 -11.65
C ASN A 22 -1.48 0.96 -12.68
N GLU A 23 -1.51 0.40 -13.88
CA GLU A 23 -0.38 0.38 -14.85
C GLU A 23 0.70 1.48 -14.69
N GLY A 24 1.89 1.10 -14.25
CA GLY A 24 3.02 2.01 -14.05
C GLY A 24 2.86 2.98 -12.87
N GLY A 25 1.89 2.77 -12.00
CA GLY A 25 1.53 3.64 -10.89
C GLY A 25 2.13 3.20 -9.56
N ILE A 26 2.41 4.19 -8.71
CA ILE A 26 2.75 4.01 -7.30
C ILE A 26 1.79 4.87 -6.49
N LEU A 27 1.21 4.26 -5.45
CA LEU A 27 0.30 4.88 -4.50
C LEU A 27 0.85 4.64 -3.09
N ILE A 28 1.05 5.71 -2.30
CA ILE A 28 1.63 5.63 -0.95
C ILE A 28 0.75 6.40 0.03
N TYR A 29 0.30 5.74 1.08
CA TYR A 29 -0.36 6.35 2.23
C TYR A 29 0.61 6.44 3.40
N LEU A 30 0.77 7.64 3.96
CA LEU A 30 1.59 7.86 5.15
C LEU A 30 0.89 8.78 6.16
N LEU A 31 1.13 8.54 7.44
CA LEU A 31 0.63 9.39 8.52
C LEU A 31 1.43 10.69 8.56
N ASN A 32 0.78 11.82 8.26
CA ASN A 32 1.42 13.12 8.46
C ASN A 32 1.49 13.46 9.95
N ASN A 33 0.39 13.19 10.65
CA ASN A 33 0.25 13.26 12.10
C ASN A 33 -0.68 12.13 12.58
N GLU A 34 -1.00 12.11 13.87
CA GLU A 34 -1.81 11.07 14.50
C GLU A 34 -3.12 10.79 13.76
N ASN A 35 -3.80 11.80 13.22
CA ASN A 35 -5.16 11.66 12.68
C ASN A 35 -5.28 12.12 11.22
N ASN A 36 -4.17 12.08 10.47
CA ASN A 36 -4.16 12.52 9.08
C ASN A 36 -3.28 11.62 8.21
N LEU A 37 -3.89 10.97 7.22
CA LEU A 37 -3.20 10.26 6.16
C LEU A 37 -3.04 11.17 4.95
N ILE A 38 -1.81 11.26 4.44
CA ILE A 38 -1.50 11.86 3.14
C ILE A 38 -1.29 10.75 2.13
N THR A 39 -1.82 10.98 0.94
CA THR A 39 -1.61 10.12 -0.24
C THR A 39 -0.60 10.76 -1.17
N TYR A 40 0.40 9.99 -1.59
CA TYR A 40 1.32 10.34 -2.67
C TYR A 40 1.09 9.39 -3.83
N GLU A 41 1.00 9.96 -5.03
CA GLU A 41 0.78 9.22 -6.27
C GLU A 41 1.81 9.65 -7.31
N THR A 42 2.31 8.68 -8.08
CA THR A 42 3.11 8.93 -9.27
C THR A 42 2.89 7.83 -10.28
N ASN A 43 3.24 8.10 -11.54
CA ASN A 43 3.11 7.12 -12.62
C ASN A 43 4.31 7.24 -13.56
N ALA A 44 4.90 6.11 -13.95
CA ALA A 44 6.05 6.01 -14.83
C ALA A 44 5.84 6.74 -16.19
N LYS A 45 4.61 6.72 -16.74
CA LYS A 45 4.28 7.43 -17.99
C LYS A 45 4.31 8.95 -17.85
N ILE A 46 4.02 9.46 -16.66
CA ILE A 46 3.86 10.91 -16.38
C ILE A 46 5.16 11.49 -15.83
N ASP A 47 5.76 10.81 -14.85
CA ASP A 47 6.99 11.23 -14.18
C ASP A 47 7.83 10.00 -13.80
N GLN A 48 8.58 9.49 -14.78
CA GLN A 48 9.49 8.36 -14.62
C GLN A 48 10.49 8.58 -13.48
N LYS A 49 11.00 9.80 -13.30
CA LYS A 49 12.01 10.09 -12.28
C LYS A 49 11.43 9.94 -10.87
N SER A 50 10.23 10.47 -10.64
CA SER A 50 9.54 10.31 -9.36
C SER A 50 9.16 8.85 -9.10
N TYR A 51 8.73 8.13 -10.13
CA TYR A 51 8.44 6.70 -10.07
C TYR A 51 9.68 5.89 -9.66
N ASP A 52 10.80 6.05 -10.35
CA ASP A 52 12.05 5.34 -10.04
C ASP A 52 12.57 5.67 -8.63
N THR A 53 12.50 6.95 -8.24
CA THR A 53 12.88 7.39 -6.90
C THR A 53 12.00 6.75 -5.82
N ALA A 54 10.69 6.61 -6.08
CA ALA A 54 9.77 5.98 -5.15
C ALA A 54 10.05 4.48 -5.01
N LEU A 55 10.29 3.78 -6.13
CA LEU A 55 10.67 2.36 -6.14
C LEU A 55 11.91 2.11 -5.30
N GLU A 56 12.99 2.86 -5.55
CA GLU A 56 14.25 2.71 -4.83
C GLU A 56 14.05 2.92 -3.33
N ARG A 57 13.26 3.92 -2.95
CA ARG A 57 12.96 4.22 -1.55
C ARG A 57 12.13 3.13 -0.87
N ILE A 58 11.18 2.51 -1.58
CA ILE A 58 10.41 1.39 -1.04
C ILE A 58 11.34 0.19 -0.83
N ASP A 59 12.20 -0.13 -1.79
CA ASP A 59 13.17 -1.23 -1.69
C ASP A 59 14.14 -1.03 -0.50
N GLN A 60 14.71 0.16 -0.36
CA GLN A 60 15.59 0.53 0.77
C GLN A 60 14.92 0.37 2.15
N ASN A 61 13.58 0.42 2.21
CA ASN A 61 12.80 0.33 3.45
C ASN A 61 11.94 -0.94 3.52
N ALA A 62 12.19 -1.92 2.65
CA ALA A 62 11.40 -3.15 2.58
C ALA A 62 11.39 -3.93 3.91
N ASN A 63 12.41 -3.76 4.75
CA ASN A 63 12.45 -4.34 6.10
C ASN A 63 11.36 -3.83 7.04
N LEU A 64 10.75 -2.67 6.78
CA LEU A 64 9.65 -2.10 7.56
C LEU A 64 8.27 -2.59 7.10
N LEU A 65 8.22 -3.30 5.96
CA LEU A 65 6.99 -3.60 5.24
C LEU A 65 6.78 -5.12 5.09
N VAL A 66 5.52 -5.52 4.97
CA VAL A 66 5.09 -6.86 4.56
C VAL A 66 4.55 -6.75 3.15
N ASN A 67 5.03 -7.60 2.24
CA ASN A 67 4.58 -7.64 0.85
C ASN A 67 3.40 -8.60 0.73
N TYR A 68 2.36 -8.16 0.04
CA TYR A 68 1.17 -8.91 -0.34
C TYR A 68 0.99 -8.86 -1.86
N ASN A 69 0.50 -9.95 -2.42
CA ASN A 69 0.13 -10.04 -3.82
C ASN A 69 -1.09 -9.15 -4.11
N GLY A 70 -0.87 -8.06 -4.83
CA GLY A 70 -1.94 -7.15 -5.26
C GLY A 70 -2.71 -7.66 -6.48
N GLY A 71 -2.35 -8.81 -7.06
CA GLY A 71 -2.94 -9.32 -8.28
C GLY A 71 -2.71 -8.41 -9.49
N PHE A 72 -2.98 -8.89 -10.70
CA PHE A 72 -2.93 -8.08 -11.93
C PHE A 72 -1.60 -7.34 -12.18
N GLY A 73 -0.48 -7.86 -11.63
CA GLY A 73 0.84 -7.25 -11.70
C GLY A 73 1.13 -6.18 -10.63
N ASN A 74 0.24 -5.99 -9.65
CA ASN A 74 0.42 -5.05 -8.55
C ASN A 74 1.04 -5.75 -7.34
N TYR A 75 1.86 -5.01 -6.60
CA TYR A 75 2.47 -5.43 -5.34
C TYR A 75 2.08 -4.45 -4.26
N VAL A 76 1.58 -4.95 -3.14
CA VAL A 76 1.12 -4.11 -2.02
C VAL A 76 1.99 -4.35 -0.82
N TYR A 77 2.49 -3.27 -0.24
CA TYR A 77 3.37 -3.28 0.91
C TYR A 77 2.68 -2.58 2.08
N ILE A 78 2.49 -3.28 3.18
CA ILE A 78 1.83 -2.74 4.38
C ILE A 78 2.80 -2.74 5.53
N LYS A 79 2.76 -1.68 6.35
CA LYS A 79 3.67 -1.54 7.49
C LYS A 79 3.56 -2.71 8.46
N LYS A 80 4.72 -3.25 8.87
CA LYS A 80 4.79 -4.28 9.90
C LYS A 80 4.18 -3.79 11.20
N ASN A 81 3.55 -4.72 11.93
CA ASN A 81 2.92 -4.48 13.23
C ASN A 81 1.79 -3.43 13.20
N VAL A 82 1.22 -3.16 12.02
CA VAL A 82 -0.04 -2.43 11.88
C VAL A 82 -1.13 -3.45 11.55
N GLN A 83 -2.28 -3.32 12.23
CA GLN A 83 -3.50 -4.01 11.84
C GLN A 83 -4.39 -3.05 11.07
N LEU A 84 -4.86 -3.50 9.92
CA LEU A 84 -5.86 -2.80 9.14
C LEU A 84 -7.19 -3.55 9.29
N GLU A 85 -8.26 -2.82 9.57
CA GLU A 85 -9.60 -3.36 9.50
C GLU A 85 -10.01 -3.45 8.02
N ILE A 86 -10.45 -4.64 7.60
CA ILE A 86 -10.91 -4.91 6.23
C ILE A 86 -12.40 -4.57 6.16
N ASP A 87 -12.77 -3.72 5.21
CA ASP A 87 -14.17 -3.37 4.93
C ASP A 87 -14.52 -3.73 3.49
N GLU A 88 -14.96 -4.97 3.30
CA GLU A 88 -15.35 -5.50 1.98
C GLU A 88 -16.54 -4.75 1.37
N LYS A 89 -17.45 -4.22 2.20
CA LYS A 89 -18.62 -3.48 1.73
C LYS A 89 -18.21 -2.19 1.02
N TYR A 90 -17.20 -1.51 1.53
CA TYR A 90 -16.67 -0.28 0.94
C TYR A 90 -15.41 -0.49 0.09
N GLY A 91 -14.88 -1.71 0.04
CA GLY A 91 -13.72 -2.09 -0.75
C GLY A 91 -12.45 -1.37 -0.30
N CYS A 92 -12.25 -1.21 1.01
CA CYS A 92 -11.14 -0.43 1.56
C CYS A 92 -10.59 -1.01 2.86
N PHE A 93 -9.45 -0.48 3.27
CA PHE A 93 -8.87 -0.71 4.59
C PHE A 93 -9.09 0.49 5.51
N TRP A 94 -9.32 0.23 6.79
CA TRP A 94 -9.36 1.24 7.83
C TRP A 94 -8.12 1.13 8.72
N TYR A 95 -7.32 2.19 8.75
CA TYR A 95 -6.25 2.36 9.72
C TYR A 95 -6.81 3.03 10.98
N HIS A 96 -6.65 2.39 12.14
CA HIS A 96 -7.09 2.94 13.41
C HIS A 96 -6.03 3.88 13.96
N SER A 97 -6.31 5.18 13.91
CA SER A 97 -5.53 6.16 14.66
C SER A 97 -6.05 6.29 16.09
N GLN A 98 -5.41 7.16 16.88
CA GLN A 98 -5.78 7.38 18.27
C GLN A 98 -7.23 7.86 18.44
N ASN A 99 -7.71 8.74 17.55
CA ASN A 99 -9.00 9.40 17.71
C ASN A 99 -9.98 9.14 16.56
N THR A 100 -9.57 8.44 15.51
CA THR A 100 -10.43 8.20 14.33
C THR A 100 -10.00 6.94 13.57
N LYS A 101 -10.74 6.61 12.51
CA LYS A 101 -10.31 5.65 11.49
C LYS A 101 -10.01 6.40 10.21
N LEU A 102 -8.91 6.06 9.57
CA LEU A 102 -8.44 6.69 8.35
C LEU A 102 -8.54 5.69 7.20
N ARG A 103 -9.21 6.09 6.12
CA ARG A 103 -9.46 5.24 4.97
C ARG A 103 -8.21 5.09 4.11
N ILE A 104 -7.89 3.86 3.71
CA ILE A 104 -6.87 3.53 2.73
C ILE A 104 -7.56 2.77 1.61
N ASN A 105 -7.44 3.28 0.38
CA ASN A 105 -7.96 2.62 -0.81
C ASN A 105 -6.81 2.02 -1.60
N SER A 106 -7.02 0.84 -2.17
CA SER A 106 -6.20 0.37 -3.30
C SER A 106 -6.59 1.14 -4.56
N SER A 107 -5.72 1.13 -5.58
CA SER A 107 -6.00 1.82 -6.85
C SER A 107 -7.28 1.34 -7.53
N VAL A 108 -7.55 0.04 -7.45
CA VAL A 108 -8.72 -0.63 -8.02
C VAL A 108 -9.20 -1.74 -7.08
N GLN A 109 -10.49 -2.08 -7.18
CA GLN A 109 -11.12 -3.09 -6.32
C GLN A 109 -10.45 -4.47 -6.42
N GLY A 110 -9.98 -4.86 -7.61
CA GLY A 110 -9.28 -6.14 -7.80
C GLY A 110 -7.99 -6.25 -6.99
N VAL A 111 -7.29 -5.12 -6.75
CA VAL A 111 -6.09 -5.10 -5.91
C VAL A 111 -6.47 -5.31 -4.45
N PHE A 112 -7.48 -4.58 -3.96
CA PHE A 112 -7.99 -4.75 -2.61
C PHE A 112 -8.36 -6.21 -2.31
N LEU A 113 -9.16 -6.83 -3.19
CA LEU A 113 -9.61 -8.22 -3.01
C LEU A 113 -8.45 -9.23 -3.03
N SER A 114 -7.43 -8.99 -3.86
CA SER A 114 -6.25 -9.86 -3.92
C SER A 114 -5.46 -9.81 -2.62
N VAL A 115 -5.27 -8.60 -2.07
CA VAL A 115 -4.57 -8.40 -0.79
C VAL A 115 -5.31 -9.02 0.38
N VAL A 116 -6.64 -8.84 0.45
CA VAL A 116 -7.47 -9.46 1.49
C VAL A 116 -7.33 -10.99 1.46
N THR A 117 -7.43 -11.60 0.27
CA THR A 117 -7.25 -13.05 0.09
C THR A 117 -5.87 -13.51 0.57
N ASP A 118 -4.83 -12.75 0.27
CA ASP A 118 -3.46 -13.08 0.65
C ASP A 118 -3.24 -12.99 2.17
N MET A 119 -3.75 -11.91 2.81
CA MET A 119 -3.74 -11.73 4.28
C MET A 119 -4.41 -12.88 5.02
N GLU A 120 -5.56 -13.34 4.53
CA GLU A 120 -6.28 -14.48 5.10
C GLU A 120 -5.48 -15.78 4.97
N SER A 121 -4.85 -15.99 3.81
CA SER A 121 -4.03 -17.18 3.56
C SER A 121 -2.82 -17.25 4.51
N GLU A 122 -2.14 -16.12 4.75
CA GLU A 122 -1.03 -16.04 5.70
C GLU A 122 -1.47 -16.33 7.13
N THR A 123 -2.65 -15.85 7.52
CA THR A 123 -3.20 -16.06 8.86
C THR A 123 -3.53 -17.54 9.08
N VAL A 124 -4.05 -18.22 8.06
CA VAL A 124 -4.32 -19.67 8.12
C VAL A 124 -3.01 -20.47 8.24
N ILE A 125 -1.93 -20.06 7.58
CA ILE A 125 -0.63 -20.74 7.66
C ILE A 125 0.02 -20.55 9.02
N LYS A 126 -0.07 -19.36 9.64
CA LYS A 126 0.53 -19.08 10.95
C LYS A 126 -0.17 -19.77 12.13
N ASN A 127 -1.41 -20.22 11.95
CA ASN A 127 -2.22 -20.90 12.97
C ASN A 127 -2.23 -22.44 12.85
N LYS A 128 -1.39 -23.01 11.99
CA LYS A 128 -1.15 -24.47 11.88
C LYS A 128 0.23 -24.82 12.41
#